data_AF-A0A383CFP6-F1
#
_entry.id   AF-A0A383CFP6-F1
#
_cell.length_a   1.000
_cell.length_b   1.000
_cell.length_c   1.000
_cell.angle_alpha   90.00
_cell.angle_beta   90.00
_cell.angle_gamma   90.00
#
_symmetry.space_group_name_H-M   'P 1'
#
loop_
_entity.id
_entity.type
_entity.pdbx_description
1 polymer ?
#
loop_
_entity_poly.entity_id
_entity_poly.type
_entity_poly.pdbx_seq_one_letter_code
_entity_poly.pdbx_strand_id
1 'polypeptide(L)'
;DTLNEDEPNYWKVMPVVGNVLLVDDFPLDEYNNAQMWFRTVLDSIVVGDNYSVWEIGDELPFSSTDITANLNYFDHVIWNAAYNNTGAASDTYLDASSNILSYVMGGGNLFLDAIDWDDDSTFAFFPIDSSFTINTNGRLMMGRTLHSQVDSVLDLELSKLIAIRVKSFIPATEDSTSFPHFESEDLYHLQEPESGLDTWTGTPNVCSIGKFVISPSQESGKIILMSIPLHNGYDPTLEG
;
A
#
# COMPACT_ATOMS: atom_id res chain seq x y z
N ASP A 1 -26.56 -20.59 -8.71
CA ASP A 1 -26.42 -20.58 -10.17
C ASP A 1 -25.04 -20.01 -10.44
N THR A 2 -24.11 -20.81 -10.96
CA THR A 2 -22.66 -20.52 -11.01
C THR A 2 -22.21 -20.12 -12.42
N LEU A 3 -23.14 -19.69 -13.27
CA LEU A 3 -22.92 -19.57 -14.72
C LEU A 3 -23.07 -18.15 -15.27
N ASN A 4 -23.26 -17.14 -14.41
CA ASN A 4 -23.22 -15.75 -14.84
C ASN A 4 -21.99 -15.10 -14.21
N GLU A 5 -20.99 -14.78 -15.03
CA GLU A 5 -19.74 -14.15 -14.57
C GLU A 5 -19.80 -12.62 -14.56
N ASP A 6 -20.88 -12.05 -15.11
CA ASP A 6 -21.05 -10.61 -15.39
C ASP A 6 -22.17 -9.95 -14.57
N GLU A 7 -22.68 -10.61 -13.50
CA GLU A 7 -23.67 -9.95 -12.65
C GLU A 7 -22.97 -8.91 -11.72
N PRO A 8 -23.51 -7.70 -11.56
CA PRO A 8 -22.99 -6.76 -10.57
C PRO A 8 -23.50 -7.12 -9.15
N ASN A 9 -22.75 -6.73 -8.11
CA ASN A 9 -23.14 -6.77 -6.69
C ASN A 9 -23.21 -8.15 -5.99
N TYR A 10 -22.32 -9.09 -6.32
CA TYR A 10 -22.12 -10.30 -5.50
C TYR A 10 -20.64 -10.67 -5.40
N TRP A 11 -20.27 -11.32 -4.29
CA TRP A 11 -18.94 -11.86 -4.09
C TRP A 11 -18.76 -13.17 -4.86
N LYS A 12 -17.78 -13.21 -5.76
CA LYS A 12 -17.39 -14.42 -6.49
C LYS A 12 -16.25 -15.12 -5.77
N VAL A 13 -16.45 -16.38 -5.39
CA VAL A 13 -15.38 -17.23 -4.88
C VAL A 13 -14.58 -17.77 -6.05
N MET A 14 -13.28 -17.48 -6.08
CA MET A 14 -12.35 -17.97 -7.09
C MET A 14 -11.38 -18.98 -6.47
N PRO A 15 -10.89 -19.98 -7.23
CA PRO A 15 -9.79 -20.83 -6.77
C PRO A 15 -8.55 -19.99 -6.48
N VAL A 16 -7.85 -20.32 -5.39
CA VAL A 16 -6.56 -19.72 -5.06
C VAL A 16 -5.52 -20.16 -6.08
N VAL A 17 -4.81 -19.19 -6.63
CA VAL A 17 -3.69 -19.38 -7.55
C VAL A 17 -2.45 -18.69 -6.96
N GLY A 18 -1.38 -19.48 -6.80
CA GLY A 18 -0.11 -19.04 -6.24
C GLY A 18 -0.15 -18.56 -4.79
N ASN A 19 0.90 -17.86 -4.38
CA ASN A 19 1.11 -17.41 -3.00
C ASN A 19 1.07 -15.88 -2.87
N VAL A 20 0.72 -15.17 -3.94
CA VAL A 20 0.60 -13.70 -3.98
C VAL A 20 -0.87 -13.33 -4.21
N LEU A 21 -1.37 -12.38 -3.42
CA LEU A 21 -2.67 -11.76 -3.60
C LEU A 21 -2.50 -10.29 -3.96
N LEU A 22 -3.09 -9.88 -5.07
CA LEU A 22 -3.34 -8.47 -5.38
C LEU A 22 -4.73 -8.11 -4.88
N VAL A 23 -4.83 -7.19 -3.94
CA VAL A 23 -6.09 -6.59 -3.48
C VAL A 23 -6.26 -5.26 -4.21
N ASP A 24 -7.32 -5.16 -4.99
CA ASP A 24 -7.66 -3.95 -5.71
C ASP A 24 -8.75 -3.18 -4.95
N ASP A 25 -8.28 -2.13 -4.28
CA ASP A 25 -9.02 -1.24 -3.40
C ASP A 25 -9.11 0.16 -4.04
N PHE A 26 -9.28 0.18 -5.36
CA PHE A 26 -9.38 1.40 -6.13
C PHE A 26 -10.73 1.51 -6.86
N PRO A 27 -11.79 2.02 -6.20
CA PRO A 27 -13.15 1.99 -6.74
C PRO A 27 -13.36 2.90 -7.96
N LEU A 28 -12.44 3.84 -8.23
CA LEU A 28 -12.51 4.71 -9.41
C LEU A 28 -11.78 4.15 -10.63
N ASP A 29 -11.17 2.96 -10.53
CA ASP A 29 -10.51 2.32 -11.66
C ASP A 29 -11.56 1.67 -12.59
N GLU A 30 -12.45 2.47 -13.19
CA GLU A 30 -13.60 1.99 -14.00
C GLU A 30 -13.21 1.05 -15.15
N TYR A 31 -11.96 1.12 -15.61
CA TYR A 31 -11.41 0.30 -16.69
C TYR A 31 -10.35 -0.70 -16.20
N ASN A 32 -10.17 -0.85 -14.89
CA ASN A 32 -9.17 -1.73 -14.29
C ASN A 32 -7.74 -1.47 -14.81
N ASN A 33 -7.40 -0.23 -15.13
CA ASN A 33 -6.08 0.14 -15.66
C ASN A 33 -4.97 -0.06 -14.62
N ALA A 34 -5.20 0.35 -13.36
CA ALA A 34 -4.24 0.19 -12.28
C ALA A 34 -4.01 -1.29 -11.99
N GLN A 35 -5.11 -2.00 -11.81
CA GLN A 35 -5.24 -3.45 -11.73
C GLN A 35 -4.46 -4.17 -12.84
N MET A 36 -4.72 -3.86 -14.11
CA MET A 36 -4.00 -4.43 -15.25
C MET A 36 -2.50 -4.11 -15.19
N TRP A 37 -2.13 -2.89 -14.82
CA TRP A 37 -0.73 -2.52 -14.66
C TRP A 37 -0.04 -3.35 -13.56
N PHE A 38 -0.64 -3.49 -12.38
CA PHE A 38 -0.13 -4.36 -11.31
C PHE A 38 0.02 -5.81 -11.78
N ARG A 39 -0.94 -6.33 -12.56
CA ARG A 39 -0.82 -7.66 -13.18
C ARG A 39 0.40 -7.75 -14.08
N THR A 40 0.66 -6.77 -14.95
CA THR A 40 1.86 -6.78 -15.80
C THR A 40 3.16 -6.75 -14.99
N VAL A 41 3.19 -6.04 -13.86
CA VAL A 41 4.33 -6.06 -12.94
C VAL A 41 4.46 -7.44 -12.29
N LEU A 42 3.36 -8.01 -11.81
CA LEU A 42 3.32 -9.33 -11.20
C LEU A 42 3.77 -10.43 -12.17
N ASP A 43 3.33 -10.40 -13.43
CA ASP A 43 3.76 -11.35 -14.46
C ASP A 43 5.27 -11.30 -14.72
N SER A 44 5.91 -10.15 -14.45
CA SER A 44 7.36 -9.98 -14.62
C SER A 44 8.18 -10.49 -13.43
N ILE A 45 7.60 -10.54 -12.23
CA ILE A 45 8.30 -10.94 -10.98
C ILE A 45 7.87 -12.31 -10.47
N VAL A 46 6.63 -12.72 -10.73
CA VAL A 46 6.06 -14.02 -10.37
C VAL A 46 5.97 -14.87 -11.63
N VAL A 47 6.59 -16.04 -11.64
CA VAL A 47 6.60 -16.92 -12.83
C VAL A 47 5.21 -17.52 -13.08
N GLY A 48 4.55 -17.09 -14.16
CA GLY A 48 3.44 -17.78 -14.83
C GLY A 48 2.07 -17.71 -14.15
N ASP A 49 1.38 -16.57 -14.24
CA ASP A 49 0.02 -16.32 -13.73
C ASP A 49 -0.20 -16.85 -12.28
N ASN A 50 0.85 -16.81 -11.46
CA ASN A 50 0.89 -17.49 -10.17
C ASN A 50 0.54 -16.54 -9.00
N TYR A 51 -0.55 -15.79 -9.18
CA TYR A 51 -1.13 -14.91 -8.17
C TYR A 51 -2.65 -14.86 -8.32
N SER A 52 -3.32 -14.42 -7.27
CA SER A 52 -4.76 -14.19 -7.26
C SER A 52 -5.06 -12.69 -7.18
N VAL A 53 -6.24 -12.31 -7.66
CA VAL A 53 -6.75 -10.94 -7.54
C VAL A 53 -8.02 -10.96 -6.71
N TRP A 54 -8.11 -10.02 -5.77
CA TRP A 54 -9.31 -9.74 -5.01
C TRP A 54 -9.77 -8.31 -5.26
N GLU A 55 -10.79 -8.20 -6.11
CA GLU A 55 -11.50 -6.96 -6.40
C GLU A 55 -12.40 -6.64 -5.20
N ILE A 56 -12.04 -5.65 -4.39
CA ILE A 56 -12.90 -5.18 -3.29
C ILE A 56 -13.56 -3.84 -3.62
N GLY A 57 -12.91 -3.02 -4.43
CA GLY A 57 -13.43 -1.71 -4.82
C GLY A 57 -13.58 -0.80 -3.61
N ASP A 58 -14.79 -0.71 -3.04
CA ASP A 58 -15.13 0.21 -1.95
C ASP A 58 -15.73 -0.49 -0.71
N GLU A 59 -15.81 -1.83 -0.71
CA GLU A 59 -16.45 -2.57 0.38
C GLU A 59 -15.74 -3.90 0.66
N LEU A 60 -15.53 -4.21 1.94
CA LEU A 60 -15.07 -5.52 2.39
C LEU A 60 -16.23 -6.50 2.55
N PRO A 61 -15.99 -7.82 2.51
CA PRO A 61 -16.96 -8.79 2.97
C PRO A 61 -17.41 -8.51 4.40
N PHE A 62 -18.69 -8.75 4.68
CA PHE A 62 -19.30 -8.48 5.98
C PHE A 62 -18.61 -9.18 7.17
N SER A 63 -17.90 -10.28 6.93
CA SER A 63 -17.31 -11.12 7.97
C SER A 63 -15.80 -10.91 8.08
N SER A 64 -15.33 -10.47 9.24
CA SER A 64 -13.90 -10.44 9.58
C SER A 64 -13.25 -11.83 9.47
N THR A 65 -14.00 -12.92 9.70
CA THR A 65 -13.47 -14.28 9.50
C THR A 65 -13.14 -14.55 8.04
N ASP A 66 -13.94 -14.03 7.11
CA ASP A 66 -13.74 -14.24 5.67
C ASP A 66 -12.53 -13.44 5.19
N ILE A 67 -12.38 -12.20 5.65
CA ILE A 67 -11.20 -11.36 5.36
C ILE A 67 -9.92 -12.06 5.84
N THR A 68 -9.86 -12.49 7.11
CA THR A 68 -8.68 -13.18 7.64
C THR A 68 -8.40 -14.49 6.92
N ALA A 69 -9.44 -15.29 6.62
CA ALA A 69 -9.25 -16.54 5.89
C ALA A 69 -8.69 -16.27 4.49
N ASN A 70 -9.19 -15.23 3.80
CA ASN A 70 -8.74 -14.88 2.47
C ASN A 70 -7.27 -14.46 2.45
N LEU A 71 -6.86 -13.57 3.37
CA LEU A 71 -5.46 -13.15 3.50
C LEU A 71 -4.53 -14.33 3.81
N ASN A 72 -4.93 -15.22 4.71
CA ASN A 72 -4.11 -16.36 5.16
C ASN A 72 -3.90 -17.45 4.11
N TYR A 73 -4.53 -17.37 2.92
CA TYR A 73 -4.21 -18.27 1.81
C TYR A 73 -2.89 -17.91 1.10
N PHE A 74 -2.34 -16.74 1.37
CA PHE A 74 -1.21 -16.18 0.63
C PHE A 74 -0.02 -15.87 1.54
N ASP A 75 1.20 -15.94 1.01
CA ASP A 75 2.43 -15.55 1.72
C ASP A 75 2.70 -14.04 1.58
N HIS A 76 2.20 -13.45 0.48
CA HIS A 76 2.37 -12.05 0.12
C HIS A 76 1.05 -11.44 -0.31
N VAL A 77 0.72 -10.28 0.25
CA VAL A 77 -0.45 -9.48 -0.12
C VAL A 77 0.04 -8.12 -0.58
N ILE A 78 -0.41 -7.68 -1.75
CA ILE A 78 -0.21 -6.34 -2.30
C ILE A 78 -1.58 -5.67 -2.28
N TRP A 79 -1.70 -4.58 -1.53
CA TRP A 79 -2.94 -3.85 -1.35
C TRP A 79 -2.82 -2.47 -1.98
N ASN A 80 -3.52 -2.28 -3.10
CA ASN A 80 -3.51 -1.03 -3.86
C ASN A 80 -4.71 -0.17 -3.47
N ALA A 81 -4.50 0.81 -2.58
CA ALA A 81 -5.53 1.73 -2.06
C ALA A 81 -5.25 3.20 -2.45
N ALA A 82 -4.29 3.45 -3.34
CA ALA A 82 -3.60 4.72 -3.47
C ALA A 82 -4.43 5.86 -4.09
N TYR A 83 -5.66 5.62 -4.52
CA TYR A 83 -6.56 6.64 -5.08
C TYR A 83 -8.03 6.41 -4.66
N ASN A 84 -8.25 5.86 -3.47
CA ASN A 84 -9.58 5.67 -2.88
C ASN A 84 -10.26 7.00 -2.45
N ASN A 85 -9.75 8.18 -2.80
CA ASN A 85 -10.21 9.49 -2.29
C ASN A 85 -11.50 10.02 -2.95
N THR A 86 -12.59 9.26 -2.89
CA THR A 86 -13.91 9.90 -2.91
C THR A 86 -14.33 10.14 -1.46
N GLY A 87 -14.97 11.27 -1.16
CA GLY A 87 -15.53 11.50 0.19
C GLY A 87 -16.65 10.53 0.62
N ALA A 88 -16.86 9.46 -0.15
CA ALA A 88 -17.77 8.35 0.12
C ALA A 88 -17.07 6.99 0.17
N ALA A 89 -15.78 6.92 -0.20
CA ALA A 89 -15.04 5.68 -0.25
C ALA A 89 -14.42 5.36 1.10
N SER A 90 -14.47 4.08 1.47
CA SER A 90 -13.93 3.60 2.73
C SER A 90 -12.44 3.36 2.58
N ASP A 91 -11.66 3.71 3.60
CA ASP A 91 -10.30 3.21 3.73
C ASP A 91 -10.38 1.74 4.15
N THR A 92 -10.66 0.84 3.20
CA THR A 92 -10.97 -0.55 3.54
C THR A 92 -9.80 -1.25 4.23
N TYR A 93 -8.56 -0.86 3.94
CA TYR A 93 -7.38 -1.31 4.70
C TYR A 93 -7.42 -0.88 6.19
N LEU A 94 -8.03 0.26 6.54
CA LEU A 94 -8.29 0.65 7.93
C LEU A 94 -9.39 -0.20 8.56
N ASP A 95 -10.48 -0.47 7.84
CA ASP A 95 -11.54 -1.37 8.31
C ASP A 95 -11.01 -2.80 8.55
N ALA A 96 -10.09 -3.26 7.69
CA ALA A 96 -9.40 -4.54 7.80
C ALA A 96 -8.20 -4.53 8.76
N SER A 97 -7.95 -3.43 9.50
CA SER A 97 -6.70 -3.25 10.26
C SER A 97 -6.39 -4.40 11.22
N SER A 98 -7.39 -4.92 11.93
CA SER A 98 -7.23 -6.07 12.83
C SER A 98 -6.93 -7.38 12.09
N ASN A 99 -7.51 -7.56 10.90
CA ASN A 99 -7.29 -8.72 10.04
C ASN A 99 -5.88 -8.70 9.46
N ILE A 100 -5.45 -7.54 8.97
CA ILE A 100 -4.12 -7.30 8.43
C ILE A 100 -3.07 -7.53 9.53
N LEU A 101 -3.27 -6.97 10.73
CA LEU A 101 -2.36 -7.21 11.85
C LEU A 101 -2.27 -8.71 12.17
N SER A 102 -3.39 -9.42 12.24
CA SER A 102 -3.39 -10.87 12.51
C SER A 102 -2.65 -11.66 11.42
N TYR A 103 -2.83 -11.29 10.15
CA TYR A 103 -2.16 -11.91 9.00
C TYR A 103 -0.63 -11.71 9.10
N VAL A 104 -0.19 -10.48 9.35
CA VAL A 104 1.23 -10.17 9.48
C VAL A 104 1.85 -10.85 10.70
N MET A 105 1.18 -10.82 11.85
CA MET A 105 1.62 -11.53 13.06
C MET A 105 1.69 -13.05 12.85
N GLY A 106 0.92 -13.59 11.90
CA GLY A 106 0.98 -14.97 11.44
C GLY A 106 2.15 -15.30 10.51
N GLY A 107 2.94 -14.30 10.08
CA GLY A 107 4.08 -14.46 9.19
C GLY A 107 3.85 -13.97 7.76
N GLY A 108 2.65 -13.50 7.43
CA GLY A 108 2.31 -12.99 6.10
C GLY A 108 2.96 -11.64 5.80
N ASN A 109 3.35 -11.43 4.55
CA ASN A 109 3.94 -10.15 4.11
C ASN A 109 2.89 -9.26 3.45
N LEU A 110 2.95 -7.96 3.71
CA LEU A 110 2.06 -6.95 3.14
C LEU A 110 2.88 -5.87 2.43
N PHE A 111 2.46 -5.49 1.23
CA PHE A 111 2.79 -4.22 0.61
C PHE A 111 1.50 -3.40 0.53
N LEU A 112 1.47 -2.21 1.13
CA LEU A 112 0.33 -1.30 1.11
C LEU A 112 0.74 -0.02 0.39
N ASP A 113 0.06 0.27 -0.72
CA ASP A 113 0.12 1.56 -1.40
C ASP A 113 -1.11 2.39 -0.99
N ALA A 114 -0.91 3.36 -0.10
CA ALA A 114 -1.96 4.19 0.48
C ALA A 114 -1.46 5.62 0.60
N ILE A 115 -2.26 6.60 0.20
CA ILE A 115 -1.79 8.00 0.01
C ILE A 115 -2.12 8.94 1.16
N ASP A 116 -3.19 8.63 1.89
CA ASP A 116 -3.81 9.50 2.87
C ASP A 116 -4.35 8.62 4.00
N TRP A 117 -4.32 9.17 5.19
CA TRP A 117 -4.86 8.56 6.40
C TRP A 117 -5.01 9.69 7.41
N ASP A 118 -5.99 9.60 8.30
CA ASP A 118 -6.20 10.65 9.29
C ASP A 118 -4.92 10.96 10.09
N ASP A 119 -4.66 12.24 10.35
CA ASP A 119 -3.43 12.74 11.02
C ASP A 119 -3.21 12.09 12.40
N ASP A 120 -4.27 11.59 13.04
CA ASP A 120 -4.25 10.94 14.36
C ASP A 120 -4.25 9.39 14.30
N SER A 121 -4.31 8.80 13.09
CA SER A 121 -4.46 7.36 12.88
C SER A 121 -3.11 6.67 12.66
N THR A 122 -2.56 6.08 13.72
CA THR A 122 -1.48 5.10 13.59
C THR A 122 -2.05 3.77 13.11
N PHE A 123 -1.52 3.16 12.05
CA PHE A 123 -1.99 1.82 11.67
C PHE A 123 -1.58 0.81 12.75
N ALA A 124 -2.52 -0.03 13.21
CA ALA A 124 -2.18 -1.08 14.18
C ALA A 124 -1.14 -2.07 13.62
N PHE A 125 -1.15 -2.28 12.30
CA PHE A 125 -0.22 -3.14 11.58
C PHE A 125 1.05 -2.44 11.08
N PHE A 126 1.08 -1.11 11.08
CA PHE A 126 2.27 -0.31 10.74
C PHE A 126 2.28 0.96 11.59
N PRO A 127 2.82 0.90 12.81
CA PRO A 127 2.84 2.04 13.71
C PRO A 127 3.60 3.24 13.14
N ILE A 128 2.98 4.42 13.21
CA ILE A 128 3.53 5.70 12.76
C ILE A 128 3.63 6.62 13.96
N ASP A 129 4.77 7.31 14.14
CA ASP A 129 4.95 8.31 15.20
C ASP A 129 4.37 9.67 14.79
N SER A 130 4.61 10.08 13.53
CA SER A 130 4.02 11.29 12.98
C SER A 130 3.87 11.21 11.46
N SER A 131 2.92 11.97 10.92
CA SER A 131 2.75 12.15 9.48
C SER A 131 2.46 13.61 9.14
N PHE A 132 2.74 14.00 7.89
CA PHE A 132 2.43 15.33 7.38
C PHE A 132 2.28 15.31 5.87
N THR A 133 1.44 16.19 5.33
CA THR A 133 1.29 16.33 3.87
C THR A 133 2.51 17.00 3.25
N ILE A 134 3.13 16.37 2.24
CA ILE A 134 4.32 16.94 1.56
C ILE A 134 3.95 17.98 0.49
N ASN A 135 2.83 17.76 -0.20
CA ASN A 135 2.33 18.62 -1.27
C ASN A 135 1.09 19.40 -0.81
N THR A 136 1.28 20.39 0.07
CA THR A 136 0.19 21.17 0.68
C THR A 136 -0.66 21.95 -0.33
N ASN A 137 -0.10 22.23 -1.51
CA ASN A 137 -0.79 22.79 -2.67
C ASN A 137 -1.67 21.77 -3.44
N GLY A 138 -1.68 20.50 -3.01
CA GLY A 138 -2.39 19.38 -3.62
C GLY A 138 -1.74 18.79 -4.87
N ARG A 139 -0.48 19.13 -5.16
CA ARG A 139 0.21 18.72 -6.40
C ARG A 139 1.65 18.32 -6.14
N LEU A 140 1.98 17.07 -6.43
CA LEU A 140 3.36 16.60 -6.50
C LEU A 140 3.76 16.46 -7.97
N MET A 141 4.68 17.30 -8.39
CA MET A 141 5.01 17.50 -9.80
C MET A 141 5.92 16.38 -10.33
N MET A 142 5.84 16.10 -11.63
CA MET A 142 6.71 15.12 -12.31
C MET A 142 8.19 15.53 -12.32
N GLY A 143 9.11 14.59 -12.52
CA GLY A 143 10.56 14.81 -12.55
C GLY A 143 11.20 14.92 -11.17
N ARG A 144 10.52 14.44 -10.11
CA ARG A 144 11.08 14.38 -8.76
C ARG A 144 11.50 12.95 -8.48
N THR A 145 12.73 12.79 -8.03
CA THR A 145 13.33 11.51 -7.68
C THR A 145 12.94 11.10 -6.26
N LEU A 146 12.60 9.83 -6.12
CA LEU A 146 12.54 9.09 -4.87
C LEU A 146 13.86 8.31 -4.77
N HIS A 147 14.73 8.76 -3.89
CA HIS A 147 16.03 8.12 -3.66
C HIS A 147 15.86 6.87 -2.81
N SER A 148 16.33 5.76 -3.36
CA SER A 148 16.40 4.48 -2.66
C SER A 148 17.41 4.56 -1.51
N GLN A 149 16.99 4.14 -0.33
CA GLN A 149 17.87 4.03 0.84
C GLN A 149 18.66 2.70 0.85
N VAL A 150 18.42 1.83 -0.13
CA VAL A 150 19.07 0.52 -0.29
C VAL A 150 20.20 0.58 -1.31
N ASP A 151 19.89 1.04 -2.53
CA ASP A 151 20.85 1.19 -3.62
C ASP A 151 20.34 2.20 -4.64
N SER A 152 21.18 3.17 -5.00
CA SER A 152 20.89 4.22 -5.99
C SER A 152 20.48 3.72 -7.39
N VAL A 153 20.78 2.47 -7.76
CA VAL A 153 20.28 1.89 -9.02
C VAL A 153 18.78 1.60 -9.01
N LEU A 154 18.16 1.68 -7.83
CA LEU A 154 16.73 1.50 -7.61
C LEU A 154 16.00 2.85 -7.41
N ASP A 155 16.67 3.98 -7.66
CA ASP A 155 16.02 5.29 -7.62
C ASP A 155 14.84 5.33 -8.60
N LEU A 156 13.73 5.90 -8.15
CA LEU A 156 12.52 6.07 -8.94
C LEU A 156 12.31 7.55 -9.25
N GLU A 157 11.65 7.87 -10.36
CA GLU A 157 11.26 9.23 -10.72
C GLU A 157 9.75 9.31 -10.91
N LEU A 158 9.14 10.41 -10.44
CA LEU A 158 7.75 10.73 -10.75
C LEU A 158 7.59 11.03 -12.24
N SER A 159 7.08 10.07 -13.01
CA SER A 159 6.81 10.22 -14.44
C SER A 159 5.52 11.00 -14.73
N LYS A 160 4.64 11.16 -13.73
CA LYS A 160 3.36 11.87 -13.85
C LYS A 160 3.12 12.83 -12.70
N LEU A 161 2.28 13.85 -12.97
CA LEU A 161 1.72 14.71 -11.92
C LEU A 161 0.79 13.88 -11.02
N ILE A 162 1.02 13.96 -9.72
CA ILE A 162 0.08 13.48 -8.70
C ILE A 162 -0.74 14.68 -8.23
N ALA A 163 -2.04 14.65 -8.48
CA ALA A 163 -2.98 15.75 -8.22
C ALA A 163 -3.88 15.50 -6.99
N ILE A 164 -3.33 14.79 -6.02
CA ILE A 164 -3.93 14.45 -4.73
C ILE A 164 -2.91 14.76 -3.64
N ARG A 165 -3.38 14.99 -2.41
CA ARG A 165 -2.47 15.14 -1.27
C ARG A 165 -1.86 13.77 -0.95
N VAL A 166 -0.56 13.78 -0.69
CA VAL A 166 0.19 12.59 -0.28
C VAL A 166 0.94 12.91 0.99
N LYS A 167 1.12 11.89 1.83
CA LYS A 167 1.77 12.02 3.12
C LYS A 167 3.23 11.61 3.08
N SER A 168 4.02 12.26 3.92
CA SER A 168 5.24 11.68 4.49
C SER A 168 4.95 11.23 5.91
N PHE A 169 5.75 10.30 6.41
CA PHE A 169 5.59 9.76 7.74
C PHE A 169 6.92 9.36 8.36
N ILE A 170 6.94 9.37 9.68
CA ILE A 170 8.01 8.84 10.52
C ILE A 170 7.44 7.59 11.17
N PRO A 171 7.91 6.38 10.81
CA PRO A 171 7.52 5.15 11.48
C PRO A 171 7.80 5.22 12.99
N ALA A 172 6.99 4.54 13.80
CA ALA A 172 7.35 4.36 15.21
C ALA A 172 8.65 3.55 15.31
N THR A 173 9.49 3.88 16.29
CA THR A 173 10.72 3.16 16.59
C THR A 173 10.54 2.26 17.81
N GLU A 174 11.49 1.34 18.05
CA GLU A 174 11.51 0.48 19.25
C GLU A 174 11.48 1.28 20.57
N ASP A 175 11.97 2.53 20.55
CA ASP A 175 11.95 3.44 21.69
C ASP A 175 10.56 4.04 21.96
N SER A 176 9.59 3.81 21.07
CA SER A 176 8.21 4.21 21.27
C SER A 176 7.58 3.43 22.41
N THR A 177 7.08 4.15 23.42
CA THR A 177 6.37 3.55 24.55
C THR A 177 5.05 2.88 24.15
N SER A 178 4.53 3.21 22.96
CA SER A 178 3.28 2.66 22.44
C SER A 178 3.51 1.37 21.63
N PHE A 179 4.70 1.18 21.05
CA PHE A 179 5.02 0.05 20.16
C PHE A 179 6.46 -0.46 20.35
N PRO A 180 6.84 -0.95 21.55
CA PRO A 180 8.23 -1.27 21.92
C PRO A 180 8.85 -2.49 21.19
N HIS A 181 8.16 -3.02 20.18
CA HIS A 181 8.52 -4.24 19.46
C HIS A 181 8.35 -4.07 17.95
N PHE A 182 8.29 -2.85 17.44
CA PHE A 182 8.21 -2.58 16.01
C PHE A 182 9.56 -2.04 15.51
N GLU A 183 10.17 -2.79 14.60
CA GLU A 183 11.38 -2.38 13.88
C GLU A 183 10.96 -1.87 12.50
N SER A 184 11.54 -0.75 12.06
CA SER A 184 11.28 -0.18 10.74
C SER A 184 12.53 0.46 10.14
N GLU A 185 12.59 0.45 8.81
CA GLU A 185 13.64 1.03 8.00
C GLU A 185 13.03 1.76 6.82
N ASP A 186 13.55 2.94 6.49
CA ASP A 186 13.10 3.68 5.31
C ASP A 186 13.66 3.04 4.04
N LEU A 187 12.83 3.00 3.00
CA LEU A 187 13.16 2.50 1.67
C LEU A 187 13.31 3.60 0.64
N TYR A 188 12.47 4.65 0.70
CA TYR A 188 12.52 5.76 -0.26
C TYR A 188 12.31 7.11 0.42
N HIS A 189 13.20 8.05 0.12
CA HIS A 189 13.06 9.45 0.48
C HIS A 189 12.88 10.29 -0.78
N LEU A 190 11.99 11.26 -0.74
CA LEU A 190 11.87 12.24 -1.82
C LEU A 190 13.13 13.12 -1.84
N GLN A 191 13.57 13.55 -3.02
CA GLN A 191 14.64 14.53 -3.18
C GLN A 191 14.37 15.85 -2.41
N GLU A 192 15.41 16.66 -2.21
CA GLU A 192 15.26 18.04 -1.74
C GLU A 192 14.37 18.86 -2.71
N PRO A 193 13.61 19.85 -2.22
CA PRO A 193 12.78 20.70 -3.07
C PRO A 193 13.66 21.54 -4.01
N GLU A 194 13.34 21.53 -5.31
CA GLU A 194 14.13 22.22 -6.34
C GLU A 194 13.42 23.44 -6.92
N SER A 195 12.08 23.49 -6.83
CA SER A 195 11.27 24.57 -7.36
C SER A 195 10.39 25.20 -6.28
N GLY A 196 9.98 26.45 -6.49
CA GLY A 196 8.98 27.10 -5.62
C GLY A 196 7.58 26.47 -5.66
N LEU A 197 7.36 25.44 -6.48
CA LEU A 197 6.14 24.64 -6.49
C LEU A 197 6.23 23.44 -5.52
N ASP A 198 7.43 23.08 -5.10
CA ASP A 198 7.69 22.03 -4.12
C ASP A 198 7.44 22.60 -2.72
N THR A 199 6.52 22.00 -1.98
CA THR A 199 6.07 22.55 -0.69
C THR A 199 6.60 21.78 0.53
N TRP A 200 7.38 20.72 0.32
CA TRP A 200 8.01 19.99 1.41
C TRP A 200 9.36 20.60 1.78
N THR A 201 9.94 20.11 2.88
CA THR A 201 11.25 20.53 3.38
C THR A 201 12.12 19.30 3.60
N GLY A 202 13.41 19.39 3.28
CA GLY A 202 14.33 18.28 3.41
C GLY A 202 14.02 17.16 2.42
N THR A 203 14.40 15.94 2.79
CA THR A 203 14.14 14.70 2.05
C THR A 203 13.11 13.83 2.78
N PRO A 204 11.80 14.11 2.65
CA PRO A 204 10.78 13.41 3.42
C PRO A 204 10.71 11.93 3.04
N ASN A 205 10.53 11.08 4.05
CA ASN A 205 10.28 9.66 3.86
C ASN A 205 8.91 9.41 3.23
N VAL A 206 8.86 8.54 2.22
CA VAL A 206 7.63 8.17 1.50
C VAL A 206 7.43 6.66 1.37
N CYS A 207 8.38 5.87 1.85
CA CYS A 207 8.27 4.42 1.84
C CYS A 207 9.13 3.83 2.94
N SER A 208 8.56 2.97 3.77
CA SER A 208 9.31 2.25 4.80
C SER A 208 8.86 0.80 4.85
N ILE A 209 9.79 -0.07 5.25
CA ILE A 209 9.52 -1.46 5.62
C ILE A 209 9.50 -1.58 7.14
N GLY A 210 8.63 -2.42 7.67
CA GLY A 210 8.51 -2.67 9.10
C GLY A 210 8.15 -4.11 9.42
N LYS A 211 8.39 -4.51 10.66
CA LYS A 211 8.07 -5.83 11.22
C LYS A 211 7.94 -5.75 12.74
N PHE A 212 7.23 -6.71 13.33
CA PHE A 212 7.11 -6.88 14.77
C PHE A 212 8.06 -7.96 15.30
N VAL A 213 8.73 -7.67 16.41
CA VAL A 213 9.54 -8.62 17.17
C VAL A 213 8.65 -9.32 18.19
N ILE A 214 8.20 -10.54 17.88
CA ILE A 214 7.27 -11.30 18.74
C ILE A 214 8.02 -11.92 19.93
N SER A 215 9.25 -12.39 19.68
CA SER A 215 10.15 -12.92 20.70
C SER A 215 11.60 -12.82 20.20
N PRO A 216 12.63 -13.08 21.04
CA PRO A 216 14.04 -13.02 20.61
C PRO A 216 14.43 -13.93 19.43
N SER A 217 13.57 -14.89 19.06
CA SER A 217 13.80 -15.80 17.93
C SER A 217 12.67 -15.84 16.91
N GLN A 218 11.67 -14.95 17.04
CA GLN A 218 10.50 -14.94 16.17
C GLN A 218 10.08 -13.52 15.84
N GLU A 219 9.99 -13.26 14.54
CA GLU A 219 9.49 -12.01 13.96
C GLU A 219 8.16 -12.28 13.27
N SER A 220 7.35 -11.24 13.08
CA SER A 220 6.20 -11.27 12.18
C SER A 220 6.65 -11.32 10.72
N GLY A 221 5.69 -11.38 9.79
CA GLY A 221 5.96 -11.00 8.41
C GLY A 221 6.30 -9.52 8.28
N LYS A 222 6.68 -9.09 7.08
CA LYS A 222 7.09 -7.72 6.80
C LYS A 222 5.93 -6.92 6.21
N ILE A 223 5.85 -5.65 6.58
CA ILE A 223 4.95 -4.68 5.97
C ILE A 223 5.77 -3.63 5.23
N ILE A 224 5.41 -3.30 4.00
CA ILE A 224 5.89 -2.10 3.30
C ILE A 224 4.72 -1.14 3.20
N LEU A 225 4.93 0.10 3.63
CA LEU A 225 3.98 1.20 3.42
C LEU A 225 4.60 2.17 2.41
N MET A 226 3.93 2.36 1.28
CA MET A 226 4.28 3.32 0.24
C MET A 226 3.21 4.41 0.21
N SER A 227 3.63 5.69 0.32
CA SER A 227 2.71 6.83 0.35
C SER A 227 2.63 7.62 -0.94
N ILE A 228 3.51 7.33 -1.89
CA ILE A 228 3.39 7.81 -3.26
C ILE A 228 2.62 6.76 -4.05
N PRO A 229 1.45 7.13 -4.62
CA PRO A 229 0.65 6.18 -5.37
C PRO A 229 1.46 5.65 -6.55
N LEU A 230 1.44 4.35 -6.80
CA LEU A 230 2.13 3.73 -7.93
C LEU A 230 1.38 3.91 -9.26
N HIS A 231 0.07 4.13 -9.21
CA HIS A 231 -0.79 4.30 -10.37
C HIS A 231 -1.92 5.30 -10.07
N ASN A 232 -2.37 6.08 -11.06
CA ASN A 232 -3.39 7.12 -10.88
C ASN A 232 -4.78 6.82 -11.50
N GLY A 233 -4.98 5.58 -11.94
CA GLY A 233 -6.19 5.10 -12.63
C GLY A 233 -6.14 5.24 -14.15
N TYR A 234 -5.14 5.97 -14.66
CA TYR A 234 -4.89 6.15 -16.08
C TYR A 234 -3.49 5.66 -16.47
N ASP A 235 -2.48 6.05 -15.71
CA ASP A 235 -1.08 5.78 -15.96
C ASP A 235 -0.34 5.40 -14.66
N PRO A 236 0.74 4.60 -14.75
CA PRO A 236 1.72 4.52 -13.68
C PRO A 236 2.36 5.89 -13.46
N THR A 237 2.65 6.18 -12.20
CA THR A 237 3.13 7.51 -11.74
C THR A 237 4.63 7.56 -11.51
N LEU A 238 5.28 6.40 -11.44
CA LEU A 238 6.71 6.22 -11.17
C LEU A 238 7.38 5.43 -12.29
N GLU A 239 8.65 5.71 -12.54
CA GLU A 239 9.54 4.98 -13.45
C GLU A 239 10.95 4.83 -12.86
N GLY A 240 11.70 3.81 -13.28
CA GLY A 240 13.06 3.51 -12.80
C GLY A 240 13.58 2.18 -13.33
#